data_AF-A0A920J5Y6-F1
#
_entry.id   AF-A0A920J5Y6-F1
#
_cell.length_a   1.000
_cell.length_b   1.000
_cell.length_c   1.000
_cell.angle_alpha   90.00
_cell.angle_beta   90.00
_cell.angle_gamma   90.00
#
_symmetry.space_group_name_H-M   'P 1'
#
loop_
_entity.id
_entity.type
_entity.pdbx_description
1 polymer ?
#
loop_
_entity_poly.entity_id
_entity_poly.type
_entity_poly.pdbx_seq_one_letter_code
_entity_poly.pdbx_strand_id
1 'polypeptide(L)'
;MSLWRENKRTIHHDNPIKVLPGDPQNDARFSVCPDDVYAELTEVKAERSGSELLDTFDKSLFPYFLVGRRLKHALNSLGAELPGLAKVATTNYVYVNPDDLVELGATDGDLLKITSPRSSVVGFIESDPDIKRGVVSMSHSWGDIS
;
A
#
# COMPACT_ATOMS: atom_id res chain seq x y z
N MET A 1 23.27 -23.95 5.05
CA MET A 1 22.81 -22.68 5.66
C MET A 1 22.49 -22.98 7.12
N SER A 2 22.05 -22.04 7.97
CA SER A 2 21.59 -22.44 9.32
C SER A 2 20.33 -23.30 9.20
N LEU A 3 20.20 -24.37 10.00
CA LEU A 3 19.05 -25.31 10.02
C LEU A 3 17.68 -24.59 10.01
N TRP A 4 17.58 -23.44 10.67
CA TRP A 4 16.39 -22.57 10.72
C TRP A 4 16.01 -21.97 9.36
N ARG A 5 17.00 -21.58 8.54
CA ARG A 5 16.80 -20.97 7.23
C ARG A 5 16.33 -21.99 6.19
N GLU A 6 16.60 -23.27 6.43
CA GLU A 6 16.17 -24.39 5.58
C GLU A 6 14.71 -24.79 5.91
N ASN A 7 14.23 -24.50 7.13
CA ASN A 7 12.87 -24.80 7.60
C ASN A 7 11.97 -23.55 7.64
N LYS A 8 11.88 -22.82 6.52
CA LYS A 8 11.03 -21.62 6.41
C LYS A 8 9.57 -21.94 6.78
N ARG A 9 8.87 -20.95 7.33
CA ARG A 9 7.43 -21.03 7.69
C ARG A 9 7.11 -21.97 8.86
N THR A 10 8.09 -22.25 9.74
CA THR A 10 7.88 -23.01 10.98
C THR A 10 8.26 -22.15 12.20
N ILE A 11 7.55 -22.34 13.33
CA ILE A 11 7.88 -21.65 14.59
C ILE A 11 8.98 -22.46 15.30
N HIS A 12 10.11 -21.80 15.59
CA HIS A 12 11.27 -22.42 16.22
C HIS A 12 11.26 -22.17 17.73
N HIS A 13 10.75 -23.12 18.51
CA HIS A 13 10.61 -22.99 19.96
C HIS A 13 11.95 -23.09 20.72
N ASP A 14 12.94 -23.71 20.12
CA ASP A 14 14.26 -24.03 20.67
C ASP A 14 15.32 -22.95 20.36
N ASN A 15 14.97 -21.91 19.61
CA ASN A 15 15.83 -20.73 19.38
C ASN A 15 15.09 -19.41 19.61
N PRO A 16 14.62 -19.13 20.84
CA PRO A 16 13.96 -17.87 21.14
C PRO A 16 14.97 -16.71 21.09
N ILE A 17 14.67 -15.69 20.27
CA ILE A 17 15.42 -14.43 20.29
C ILE A 17 15.10 -13.73 21.61
N LYS A 18 16.10 -13.58 22.49
CA LYS A 18 15.97 -12.88 23.77
C LYS A 18 16.64 -11.52 23.68
N VAL A 19 15.91 -10.47 24.05
CA VAL A 19 16.48 -9.13 24.21
C VAL A 19 17.30 -9.12 25.50
N LEU A 20 18.58 -8.76 25.38
CA LEU A 20 19.49 -8.61 26.52
C LEU A 20 19.30 -7.23 27.16
N PRO A 21 19.74 -7.04 28.43
CA PRO A 21 19.83 -5.71 29.01
C PRO A 21 20.61 -4.76 28.10
N GLY A 22 20.16 -3.50 28.05
CA GLY A 22 20.92 -2.45 27.37
C GLY A 22 22.29 -2.25 28.01
N ASP A 23 23.25 -1.75 27.24
CA ASP A 23 24.55 -1.36 27.76
C ASP A 23 24.39 -0.31 28.88
N PRO A 24 24.89 -0.55 30.11
CA PRO A 24 24.74 0.37 31.23
C PRO A 24 25.44 1.73 31.02
N GLN A 25 26.37 1.84 30.06
CA GLN A 25 27.02 3.09 29.68
C GLN A 25 26.26 3.85 28.58
N ASN A 26 25.24 3.24 27.98
CA ASN A 26 24.46 3.87 26.93
C ASN A 26 23.46 4.86 27.54
N ASP A 27 23.79 6.14 27.46
CA ASP A 27 22.94 7.26 27.87
C ASP A 27 22.15 7.88 26.70
N ALA A 28 22.19 7.27 25.51
CA ALA A 28 21.46 7.76 24.35
C ALA A 28 19.97 7.91 24.69
N ARG A 29 19.37 8.98 24.17
CA ARG A 29 17.94 9.26 24.25
C ARG A 29 17.40 9.38 22.84
N PHE A 30 16.14 9.01 22.69
CA PHE A 30 15.44 9.20 21.42
C PHE A 30 15.21 10.70 21.21
N SER A 31 15.87 11.29 20.22
CA SER A 31 15.54 12.65 19.78
C SER A 31 14.24 12.60 18.99
N VAL A 32 13.17 13.14 19.58
CA VAL A 32 11.83 13.07 18.98
C VAL A 32 11.73 13.92 17.71
N CYS A 33 12.46 15.04 17.66
CA CYS A 33 12.47 15.96 16.52
C CYS A 33 13.81 16.70 16.48
N PRO A 34 14.84 16.10 15.86
CA PRO A 34 16.07 16.82 15.55
C PRO A 34 15.82 17.94 14.52
N ASP A 35 16.77 18.87 14.42
CA ASP A 35 16.59 20.11 13.65
C ASP A 35 16.33 19.88 12.15
N ASP A 36 16.90 18.81 11.58
CA ASP A 36 16.67 18.39 10.20
C ASP A 36 15.22 17.94 9.98
N VAL A 37 14.68 17.10 10.87
CA VAL A 37 13.28 16.68 10.83
C VAL A 37 12.34 17.88 10.99
N TYR A 38 12.68 18.84 11.85
CA TYR A 38 11.89 20.06 11.99
C TYR A 38 11.88 20.91 10.70
N ALA A 39 13.02 21.01 10.03
CA ALA A 39 13.13 21.69 8.74
C ALA A 39 12.27 21.00 7.67
N GLU A 40 12.37 19.67 7.55
CA GLU A 40 11.54 18.87 6.62
C GLU A 40 10.04 19.03 6.90
N LEU A 41 9.61 19.02 8.17
CA LEU A 41 8.22 19.26 8.54
C LEU A 41 7.73 20.66 8.13
N THR A 42 8.62 21.65 8.15
CA THR A 42 8.31 23.02 7.71
C THR A 42 8.12 23.08 6.19
N GLU A 43 8.92 22.33 5.44
CA GLU A 43 8.76 22.17 3.99
C GLU A 43 7.42 21.51 3.65
N VAL A 44 7.12 20.37 4.27
CA VAL A 44 5.84 19.64 4.07
C VAL A 44 4.63 20.52 4.41
N LYS A 45 4.72 21.36 5.44
CA LYS A 45 3.66 22.30 5.79
C LYS A 45 3.41 23.36 4.71
N ALA A 46 4.43 23.72 3.93
CA ALA A 46 4.33 24.71 2.86
C ALA A 46 3.80 24.12 1.55
N GLU A 47 3.84 22.80 1.37
CA GLU A 47 3.28 22.09 0.22
C GLU A 47 1.76 22.27 0.15
N ARG A 48 1.21 22.54 -1.05
CA ARG A 48 -0.25 22.67 -1.22
C ARG A 48 -0.89 21.39 -1.71
N SER A 49 -0.14 20.56 -2.44
CA SER A 49 -0.57 19.21 -2.82
C SER A 49 0.61 18.31 -3.14
N GLY A 50 0.48 17.01 -2.85
CA GLY A 50 1.49 16.01 -3.24
C GLY A 50 1.69 15.89 -4.76
N SER A 51 0.79 16.44 -5.58
CA SER A 51 0.97 16.56 -7.02
C SER A 51 2.01 17.60 -7.44
N GLU A 52 2.30 18.60 -6.60
CA GLU A 52 3.35 19.60 -6.86
C GLU A 52 4.76 18.99 -6.80
N LEU A 53 4.91 17.83 -6.16
CA LEU A 53 6.17 17.06 -6.11
C LEU A 53 6.48 16.35 -7.44
N LEU A 54 5.55 16.35 -8.39
CA LEU A 54 5.71 15.75 -9.70
C LEU A 54 5.59 16.84 -10.77
N ASP A 55 6.71 17.45 -11.17
CA ASP A 55 6.77 18.52 -12.18
C ASP A 55 6.02 18.21 -13.50
N THR A 56 5.79 16.93 -13.79
CA THR A 56 5.12 16.43 -15.00
C THR A 56 3.66 16.02 -14.79
N PHE A 57 3.08 16.23 -13.61
CA PHE A 57 1.71 15.82 -13.30
C PHE A 57 0.69 16.86 -13.80
N ASP A 58 -0.09 16.46 -14.81
CA ASP A 58 -1.25 17.21 -15.27
C ASP A 58 -2.54 16.58 -14.73
N LYS A 59 -3.20 17.27 -13.79
CA LYS A 59 -4.46 16.81 -13.18
C LYS A 59 -5.60 16.66 -14.20
N SER A 60 -5.56 17.38 -15.31
CA SER A 60 -6.57 17.23 -16.37
C SER A 60 -6.43 15.90 -17.12
N LEU A 61 -5.21 15.37 -17.21
CA LEU A 61 -4.92 14.06 -17.80
C LEU A 61 -5.09 12.91 -16.79
N PHE A 62 -4.87 13.19 -15.50
CA PHE A 62 -4.96 12.20 -14.41
C PHE A 62 -5.89 12.70 -13.30
N PRO A 63 -7.23 12.71 -13.54
CA PRO A 63 -8.18 13.34 -12.62
C PRO A 63 -8.50 12.50 -11.37
N TYR A 64 -8.10 11.22 -11.34
CA TYR A 64 -8.36 10.30 -10.24
C TYR A 64 -7.15 10.16 -9.31
N PHE A 65 -7.42 10.03 -8.01
CA PHE A 65 -6.40 9.75 -7.00
C PHE A 65 -6.43 8.27 -6.58
N LEU A 66 -5.32 7.56 -6.73
CA LEU A 66 -5.19 6.18 -6.29
C LEU A 66 -4.73 6.11 -4.84
N VAL A 67 -5.51 5.44 -3.98
CA VAL A 67 -5.16 5.18 -2.58
C VAL A 67 -4.95 3.70 -2.30
N GLY A 68 -4.01 3.39 -1.40
CA GLY A 68 -3.79 2.02 -0.94
C GLY A 68 -4.95 1.52 -0.09
N ARG A 69 -5.37 0.27 -0.33
CA ARG A 69 -6.36 -0.46 0.49
C ARG A 69 -5.68 -1.49 1.37
N ARG A 70 -6.18 -1.66 2.59
CA ARG A 70 -5.83 -2.79 3.46
C ARG A 70 -6.94 -3.83 3.41
N LEU A 71 -6.57 -5.08 3.20
CA LEU A 71 -7.49 -6.21 3.13
C LEU A 71 -7.38 -7.03 4.41
N LYS A 72 -8.51 -7.54 4.92
CA LYS A 72 -8.52 -8.38 6.14
C LYS A 72 -7.79 -9.72 5.94
N HIS A 73 -7.65 -10.17 4.69
CA HIS A 73 -7.08 -11.46 4.31
C HIS A 73 -5.68 -11.34 3.67
N ALA A 74 -5.10 -10.13 3.61
CA ALA A 74 -3.76 -9.92 3.08
C ALA A 74 -2.99 -8.88 3.92
N LEU A 75 -1.75 -9.20 4.28
CA LEU A 75 -0.81 -8.32 4.96
C LEU A 75 0.35 -8.00 4.02
N ASN A 76 0.25 -6.88 3.29
CA ASN A 76 1.18 -6.59 2.19
C ASN A 76 1.17 -7.77 1.17
N SER A 77 2.34 -8.26 0.77
CA SER A 77 2.48 -9.41 -0.13
C SER A 77 2.25 -10.78 0.53
N LEU A 78 1.89 -10.83 1.82
CA LEU A 78 1.59 -12.07 2.55
C LEU A 78 0.08 -12.33 2.57
N GLY A 79 -0.32 -13.55 2.24
CA GLY A 79 -1.69 -14.05 2.37
C GLY A 79 -2.04 -15.03 1.26
N ALA A 80 -1.68 -14.71 0.02
CA ALA A 80 -1.99 -15.53 -1.15
C ALA A 80 -1.29 -16.90 -1.14
N GLU A 81 -0.15 -17.02 -0.46
CA GLU A 81 0.56 -18.30 -0.28
C GLU A 81 -0.01 -19.16 0.85
N LEU A 82 -0.91 -18.62 1.68
CA LEU A 82 -1.51 -19.33 2.80
C LEU A 82 -2.83 -19.97 2.33
N PRO A 83 -2.94 -21.32 2.30
CA PRO A 83 -4.09 -21.99 1.68
C PRO A 83 -5.47 -21.62 2.24
N GLY A 84 -5.53 -21.18 3.51
CA GLY A 84 -6.76 -20.70 4.13
C GLY A 84 -7.18 -19.31 3.66
N LEU A 85 -6.23 -18.40 3.45
CA LEU A 85 -6.49 -17.02 3.05
C LEU A 85 -6.63 -16.87 1.52
N ALA A 86 -5.88 -17.67 0.75
CA ALA A 86 -5.95 -17.69 -0.71
C ALA A 86 -7.36 -18.01 -1.27
N LYS A 87 -8.22 -18.62 -0.45
CA LYS A 87 -9.60 -18.95 -0.80
C LYS A 87 -10.58 -17.80 -0.53
N VAL A 88 -10.18 -16.79 0.24
CA VAL A 88 -11.06 -15.68 0.65
C VAL A 88 -11.25 -14.69 -0.48
N ALA A 89 -10.19 -14.40 -1.23
CA ALA A 89 -10.24 -13.59 -2.44
C ALA A 89 -9.23 -14.12 -3.45
N THR A 90 -9.64 -14.15 -4.72
CA THR A 90 -8.83 -14.64 -5.83
C THR A 90 -8.19 -13.52 -6.64
N THR A 91 -8.54 -12.27 -6.35
CA THR A 91 -8.09 -11.10 -7.12
C THR A 91 -7.95 -9.87 -6.23
N ASN A 92 -7.28 -8.85 -6.78
CA ASN A 92 -7.21 -7.52 -6.23
C ASN A 92 -8.17 -6.61 -7.01
N TYR A 93 -9.21 -6.14 -6.33
CA TYR A 93 -10.18 -5.25 -6.95
C TYR A 93 -9.68 -3.81 -6.99
N VAL A 94 -10.12 -3.10 -8.02
CA VAL A 94 -10.10 -1.66 -8.09
C VAL A 94 -11.44 -1.17 -7.60
N TYR A 95 -11.44 -0.58 -6.41
CA TYR A 95 -12.63 -0.06 -5.79
C TYR A 95 -12.92 1.35 -6.30
N VAL A 96 -14.14 1.59 -6.78
CA VAL A 96 -14.55 2.84 -7.43
C VAL A 96 -15.91 3.28 -6.90
N ASN A 97 -16.11 4.59 -6.74
CA ASN A 97 -17.42 5.12 -6.39
C ASN A 97 -18.45 4.82 -7.52
N PRO A 98 -19.69 4.38 -7.21
CA PRO A 98 -20.70 4.08 -8.22
C PRO A 98 -21.01 5.24 -9.19
N ASP A 99 -20.99 6.49 -8.72
CA ASP A 99 -21.26 7.66 -9.58
C ASP A 99 -20.15 7.87 -10.61
N ASP A 100 -18.89 7.61 -10.23
CA ASP A 100 -17.78 7.67 -11.18
C ASP A 100 -17.86 6.53 -12.20
N LEU A 101 -18.37 5.35 -11.80
CA LEU A 101 -18.61 4.25 -12.75
C LEU A 101 -19.67 4.59 -13.79
N VAL A 102 -20.73 5.32 -13.40
CA VAL A 102 -21.73 5.85 -14.34
C VAL A 102 -21.08 6.80 -15.35
N GLU A 103 -20.22 7.71 -14.89
CA GLU A 103 -19.51 8.64 -15.77
C GLU A 103 -18.51 7.94 -16.70
N LEU A 104 -17.86 6.88 -16.21
CA LEU A 104 -16.93 6.05 -16.99
C LEU A 104 -17.64 5.07 -17.93
N GLY A 105 -18.96 4.88 -17.78
CA GLY A 105 -19.73 3.88 -18.54
C GLY A 105 -19.32 2.44 -18.23
N ALA A 106 -18.92 2.16 -16.99
CA ALA A 106 -18.40 0.87 -16.54
C ALA A 106 -19.27 0.28 -15.41
N THR A 107 -19.10 -1.02 -15.15
CA THR A 107 -19.84 -1.76 -14.11
C THR A 107 -18.92 -2.71 -13.36
N ASP A 108 -19.39 -3.21 -12.21
CA ASP A 108 -18.69 -4.23 -11.43
C ASP A 108 -18.33 -5.44 -12.29
N GLY A 109 -17.11 -5.95 -12.09
CA GLY A 109 -16.55 -7.05 -12.86
C GLY A 109 -15.91 -6.66 -14.20
N ASP A 110 -16.05 -5.42 -14.66
CA ASP A 110 -15.28 -4.93 -15.81
C ASP A 110 -13.79 -4.78 -15.44
N LEU A 111 -12.93 -4.77 -16.46
CA LEU A 111 -11.51 -4.44 -16.28
C LEU A 111 -11.32 -2.92 -16.34
N LEU A 112 -10.70 -2.37 -15.29
CA LEU A 112 -10.27 -0.98 -15.25
C LEU A 112 -8.75 -0.89 -15.35
N LYS A 113 -8.26 -0.08 -16.30
CA LYS A 113 -6.83 0.25 -16.42
C LYS A 113 -6.56 1.60 -15.76
N ILE A 114 -5.85 1.58 -14.63
CA ILE A 114 -5.38 2.78 -13.94
C ILE A 114 -4.04 3.19 -14.54
N THR A 115 -3.89 4.44 -14.98
CA THR A 115 -2.66 4.93 -15.62
C THR A 115 -2.15 6.19 -14.91
N SER A 116 -0.83 6.28 -14.79
CA SER A 116 -0.08 7.45 -14.33
C SER A 116 0.92 7.86 -15.41
N PRO A 117 1.62 9.01 -15.28
CA PRO A 117 2.70 9.38 -16.22
C PRO A 117 3.78 8.31 -16.41
N ARG A 118 3.95 7.40 -15.43
CA ARG A 118 5.04 6.42 -15.39
C ARG A 118 4.64 5.03 -15.89
N SER A 119 3.44 4.57 -15.52
CA SER A 119 3.02 3.19 -15.75
C SER A 119 1.50 3.04 -15.57
N SER A 120 1.01 1.85 -15.92
CA SER A 120 -0.37 1.44 -15.74
C SER A 120 -0.48 0.12 -14.99
N VAL A 121 -1.60 -0.06 -14.30
CA VAL A 121 -2.03 -1.34 -13.71
C VAL A 121 -3.47 -1.64 -14.13
N VAL A 122 -3.84 -2.92 -14.14
CA VAL A 122 -5.19 -3.36 -14.49
C VAL A 122 -5.75 -4.19 -13.34
N GLY A 123 -7.02 -4.00 -13.01
CA GLY A 123 -7.75 -4.83 -12.06
C GLY A 123 -9.24 -4.86 -12.37
N PHE A 124 -9.96 -5.72 -11.66
CA PHE A 124 -11.42 -5.84 -11.79
C PHE A 124 -12.12 -4.78 -10.94
N ILE A 125 -13.19 -4.20 -11.45
CA ILE A 125 -13.99 -3.20 -10.72
C ILE A 125 -14.80 -3.88 -9.62
N GLU A 126 -14.79 -3.27 -8.44
CA GLU A 126 -15.74 -3.52 -7.37
C GLU A 126 -16.27 -2.16 -6.86
N SER A 127 -17.56 -1.91 -6.98
CA SER A 127 -18.16 -0.64 -6.57
C SER A 127 -18.12 -0.49 -5.05
N ASP A 128 -17.77 0.71 -4.59
CA ASP A 128 -17.68 1.03 -3.15
C ASP A 128 -18.20 2.45 -2.91
N PRO A 129 -19.45 2.61 -2.40
CA PRO A 129 -20.04 3.92 -2.16
C PRO A 129 -19.37 4.70 -1.03
N ASP A 130 -18.55 4.06 -0.18
CA ASP A 130 -17.82 4.73 0.90
C ASP A 130 -16.55 5.45 0.40
N ILE A 131 -16.12 5.18 -0.84
CA ILE A 131 -15.04 5.90 -1.49
C ILE A 131 -15.56 7.23 -2.04
N LYS A 132 -14.78 8.30 -1.87
CA LYS A 132 -15.10 9.61 -2.46
C LYS A 132 -15.01 9.57 -3.99
N ARG A 133 -15.89 10.31 -4.65
CA ARG A 133 -15.76 10.59 -6.09
C ARG A 133 -14.38 11.17 -6.43
N GLY A 134 -13.83 10.76 -7.57
CA GLY A 134 -12.47 11.08 -8.01
C GLY A 134 -11.36 10.31 -7.27
N VAL A 135 -11.71 9.33 -6.43
CA VAL A 135 -10.75 8.46 -5.74
C VAL A 135 -11.00 7.01 -6.17
N VAL A 136 -9.91 6.30 -6.44
CA VAL A 136 -9.92 4.85 -6.65
C VAL A 136 -9.04 4.19 -5.61
N SER A 137 -9.40 2.99 -5.15
CA SER A 137 -8.67 2.30 -4.10
C SER A 137 -8.27 0.90 -4.54
N MET A 138 -7.04 0.49 -4.27
CA MET A 138 -6.53 -0.84 -4.64
C MET A 138 -5.52 -1.32 -3.58
N SER A 139 -5.47 -2.62 -3.27
CA SER A 139 -4.41 -3.13 -2.39
C SER A 139 -3.06 -3.05 -3.10
N HIS A 140 -2.01 -2.63 -2.40
CA HIS A 140 -0.63 -2.72 -2.89
C HIS A 140 -0.11 -4.16 -2.78
N SER A 141 1.05 -4.41 -3.40
CA SER A 141 1.78 -5.68 -3.34
C SER A 141 1.02 -6.89 -3.91
N TRP A 142 0.21 -6.65 -4.95
CA TRP A 142 -0.44 -7.68 -5.76
C TRP A 142 0.15 -7.72 -7.17
N GLY A 143 0.11 -8.89 -7.79
CA GLY A 143 0.67 -9.14 -9.11
C GLY A 143 2.02 -9.85 -9.06
N ASP A 144 2.51 -10.24 -10.24
CA ASP A 144 3.85 -10.81 -10.45
C ASP A 144 4.70 -9.82 -11.27
N ILE A 145 5.96 -10.15 -11.52
CA ILE A 145 6.83 -9.37 -12.41
C ILE A 145 6.26 -9.48 -13.84
N SER A 146 5.56 -8.43 -14.29
CA SER A 146 5.12 -8.25 -15.67
C SER A 146 6.25 -7.79 -16.58
#